data_AF-A0A5K0W007-F1
#
_entry.id   AF-A0A5K0W007-F1
#
_cell.length_a   1.000
_cell.length_b   1.000
_cell.length_c   1.000
_cell.angle_alpha   90.00
_cell.angle_beta   90.00
_cell.angle_gamma   90.00
#
_symmetry.space_group_name_H-M   'P 1'
#
loop_
_entity.id
_entity.type
_entity.pdbx_description
1 polymer ?
#
loop_
_entity_poly.entity_id
_entity_poly.type
_entity_poly.pdbx_seq_one_letter_code
_entity_poly.pdbx_strand_id
1 'polypeptide(L)' 'LPAIEAVLKASPSSSEQRLHPILVLVLCPTRELASQIAAEANVMLKYHCGIGVQTLIGGTRFKDDQKRLESEPCR' A
#
# COMPACT_ATOMS: atom_id res chain seq x y z
N LEU A 1 10.34 8.76 -5.97
CA LEU A 1 11.26 8.06 -5.05
C LEU A 1 11.19 8.52 -3.58
N PRO A 2 11.06 9.82 -3.23
CA PRO A 2 11.15 10.29 -1.84
C PRO A 2 10.19 9.58 -0.86
N ALA A 3 8.97 9.26 -1.32
CA ALA A 3 7.99 8.55 -0.49
C ALA A 3 8.41 7.10 -0.18
N ILE A 4 8.96 6.37 -1.16
CA ILE A 4 9.44 5.00 -0.95
C ILE A 4 10.66 4.99 -0.04
N GLU A 5 11.57 5.95 -0.20
CA GLU A 5 12.71 6.12 0.69
C GLU A 5 12.28 6.44 2.14
N ALA A 6 11.24 7.25 2.31
CA ALA A 6 10.66 7.54 3.62
C ALA A 6 10.03 6.28 4.24
N VAL A 7 9.31 5.47 3.45
CA VAL A 7 8.77 4.18 3.88
C VAL A 7 9.88 3.23 4.29
N LEU A 8 10.97 3.14 3.52
CA LEU A 8 12.11 2.29 3.86
C LEU A 8 12.79 2.69 5.17
N LYS A 9 12.87 3.99 5.46
CA LYS A 9 13.40 4.50 6.73
C LYS A 9 12.45 4.28 7.92
N ALA A 10 11.14 4.37 7.67
CA ALA A 10 10.10 4.21 8.68
C ALA A 10 9.71 2.74 8.93
N SER A 11 10.05 1.84 7.99
CA SER A 11 9.73 0.43 8.09
C SER A 11 10.48 -0.18 9.27
N PRO A 12 9.78 -0.79 10.24
CA PRO A 12 10.41 -1.37 11.41
C PRO A 12 11.31 -2.55 10.98
N SER A 13 12.50 -2.64 11.57
CA SER A 13 13.38 -3.80 11.45
C SER A 13 12.78 -4.99 12.21
N SER A 14 11.88 -5.72 11.56
CA SER A 14 11.59 -7.15 11.72
C SER A 14 11.35 -7.77 13.12
N SER A 15 11.03 -7.06 14.21
CA SER A 15 10.78 -7.76 15.49
C SER A 15 9.71 -7.25 16.45
N GLU A 16 9.15 -6.04 16.32
CA GLU A 16 8.46 -5.42 17.48
C GLU A 16 7.09 -4.77 17.20
N GLN A 17 6.43 -5.00 16.06
CA GLN A 17 5.13 -4.36 15.79
C GLN A 17 4.02 -5.37 15.48
N ARG A 18 3.09 -5.50 16.44
CA ARG A 18 1.81 -6.25 16.34
C ARG A 18 0.83 -5.66 15.32
N LEU A 19 1.18 -4.55 14.67
CA LEU A 19 0.32 -3.79 13.76
C LEU A 19 1.12 -3.49 12.49
N HIS A 20 0.50 -3.66 11.33
CA HIS A 20 1.03 -3.24 10.03
C HIS A 20 0.53 -1.82 9.73
N PRO A 21 1.31 -0.75 10.01
CA PRO A 21 0.83 0.62 9.84
C PRO A 21 0.73 1.00 8.36
N ILE A 22 -0.25 1.83 8.01
CA ILE A 22 -0.30 2.51 6.72
C ILE A 22 0.67 3.69 6.76
N LEU A 23 1.80 3.57 6.08
CA LEU A 23 2.88 4.56 6.10
C LEU A 23 2.67 5.71 5.12
N VAL A 24 1.94 5.48 4.03
CA VAL A 24 1.67 6.46 2.97
C VAL A 24 0.23 6.31 2.48
N LEU A 25 -0.45 7.45 2.30
CA LEU A 25 -1.74 7.53 1.63
C LEU A 25 -1.59 8.36 0.34
N VAL A 26 -1.97 7.79 -0.79
CA VAL A 26 -2.00 8.49 -2.09
C VAL A 26 -3.45 8.66 -2.51
N LEU A 27 -3.85 9.91 -2.79
CA LEU A 27 -5.17 10.27 -3.28
C LEU A 27 -5.06 10.76 -4.72
N CYS A 28 -5.99 10.36 -5.57
CA CYS A 28 -6.04 10.77 -6.97
C CYS A 28 -7.49 10.89 -7.46
N PRO A 29 -7.74 11.73 -8.48
CA PRO A 29 -9.09 12.10 -8.90
C PRO A 29 -9.86 11.00 -9.67
N THR A 30 -9.16 9.99 -10.21
CA THR A 30 -9.79 8.96 -11.06
C THR A 30 -9.34 7.56 -10.69
N ARG A 31 -10.19 6.57 -10.99
CA ARG A 31 -9.93 5.15 -10.73
C ARG A 31 -8.76 4.65 -11.57
N GLU A 32 -8.69 5.16 -12.79
CA GLU A 32 -7.68 4.80 -13.79
C GLU A 32 -6.31 5.30 -13.33
N LEU A 33 -6.23 6.52 -12.80
CA LEU A 33 -4.98 7.04 -12.25
C LEU A 33 -4.56 6.29 -10.98
N ALA A 34 -5.51 5.94 -10.10
CA ALA A 34 -5.23 5.12 -8.91
C ALA A 34 -4.60 3.78 -9.30
N SER A 35 -5.16 3.14 -10.33
CA SER A 35 -4.69 1.85 -10.85
C SER A 35 -3.29 1.96 -11.47
N GLN A 36 -3.02 3.03 -12.22
CA GLN A 36 -1.69 3.29 -12.79
C GLN A 36 -0.63 3.52 -11.70
N ILE A 37 -0.94 4.34 -10.69
CA ILE A 37 -0.05 4.60 -9.57
C ILE A 37 0.25 3.30 -8.81
N ALA A 38 -0.77 2.47 -8.56
CA ALA A 38 -0.60 1.20 -7.88
C ALA A 38 0.26 0.22 -8.69
N ALA A 39 0.08 0.16 -10.00
CA ALA A 39 0.91 -0.68 -10.88
C ALA A 39 2.38 -0.25 -10.84
N GLU A 40 2.66 1.05 -10.96
CA GLU A 40 4.03 1.58 -10.89
C GLU A 40 4.64 1.36 -9.51
N ALA A 41 3.90 1.60 -8.43
CA ALA A 41 4.38 1.36 -7.06
C ALA A 41 4.73 -0.12 -6.83
N ASN A 42 3.93 -1.06 -7.35
CA ASN A 42 4.26 -2.49 -7.28
C ASN A 42 5.55 -2.84 -8.05
N VAL A 43 5.79 -2.21 -9.21
CA VAL A 43 7.05 -2.38 -9.95
C VAL A 43 8.23 -1.89 -9.11
N MET A 44 8.10 -0.73 -8.45
CA MET A 44 9.15 -0.17 -7.60
C MET A 44 9.42 -1.05 -6.37
N LEU A 45 8.40 -1.66 -5.78
CA LEU A 45 8.51 -2.49 -4.57
C LEU A 45 8.96 -3.94 -4.81
N LYS A 46 9.15 -4.36 -6.07
CA LYS A 46 9.51 -5.73 -6.44
C LYS A 46 10.69 -6.32 -5.64
N TYR A 47 11.64 -5.48 -5.23
CA TYR A 47 12.84 -5.88 -4.49
C TYR A 47 12.86 -5.41 -3.03
N HIS A 48 11.75 -4.89 -2.51
CA HIS A 48 11.63 -4.37 -1.15
C HIS A 48 10.71 -5.26 -0.30
N CYS A 49 11.30 -6.29 0.31
CA CYS A 49 10.57 -7.21 1.18
C CYS A 49 9.93 -6.49 2.37
N GLY A 50 8.69 -6.85 2.71
CA GLY A 50 7.97 -6.31 3.87
C GLY A 50 7.21 -5.01 3.62
N ILE A 51 7.23 -4.50 2.39
CA ILE A 51 6.43 -3.34 1.97
C ILE A 51 5.54 -3.80 0.81
N GLY A 52 4.27 -3.41 0.84
CA GLY A 52 3.37 -3.62 -0.29
C GLY A 52 2.40 -2.47 -0.48
N VAL A 53 1.53 -2.62 -1.47
CA VAL A 53 0.61 -1.58 -1.94
C VAL A 53 -0.80 -2.12 -1.93
N GLN A 54 -1.74 -1.32 -1.41
CA GLN A 54 -3.16 -1.61 -1.50
C GLN A 54 -3.89 -0.44 -2.13
N THR A 55 -4.87 -0.75 -2.99
CA THR A 55 -5.69 0.24 -3.67
C THR A 55 -7.14 0.12 -3.21
N LEU A 56 -7.77 1.27 -2.96
CA LEU A 56 -9.21 1.41 -2.75
C LEU A 56 -9.75 2.32 -3.87
N ILE A 57 -10.69 1.82 -4.68
CA ILE A 57 -11.32 2.59 -5.77
C ILE A 57 -12.83 2.37 -5.77
N GLY A 58 -13.57 3.32 -6.35
CA GLY A 58 -15.00 3.10 -6.61
C GLY A 58 -15.22 1.97 -7.61
N GLY A 59 -16.45 1.44 -7.67
CA GLY A 59 -16.84 0.39 -8.61
C GLY A 59 -16.40 -1.04 -8.22
N THR A 60 -15.71 -1.20 -7.09
CA THR A 60 -15.47 -2.49 -6.42
C THR A 60 -16.39 -2.64 -5.20
N ARG A 61 -16.51 -3.87 -4.69
CA ARG A 61 -17.31 -4.13 -3.49
C ARG A 61 -16.55 -3.64 -2.25
N PHE A 62 -17.06 -2.58 -1.63
CA PHE A 62 -16.45 -1.99 -0.43
C PHE A 62 -16.18 -3.01 0.69
N LYS A 63 -17.10 -3.96 0.94
CA LYS A 63 -16.89 -4.98 1.97
C LYS A 63 -15.70 -5.90 1.70
N ASP A 64 -15.39 -6.17 0.43
CA ASP A 64 -14.26 -7.01 0.06
C ASP A 64 -12.94 -6.24 0.23
N ASP A 65 -12.95 -4.96 -0.15
CA ASP A 65 -11.83 -4.04 0.07
C ASP A 65 -11.55 -3.82 1.55
N GLN A 66 -12.59 -3.61 2.36
CA GLN A 66 -12.50 -3.47 3.81
C GLN A 66 -11.94 -4.73 4.45
N LYS A 67 -12.48 -5.91 4.11
CA LYS A 67 -12.02 -7.19 4.65
C LYS A 67 -10.53 -7.40 4.38
N ARG A 68 -10.08 -7.11 3.15
CA ARG A 68 -8.65 -7.18 2.79
C ARG A 68 -7.79 -6.24 3.61
N LEU A 69 -8.24 -4.99 3.81
CA LEU A 69 -7.52 -4.00 4.61
C LEU A 69 -7.39 -4.42 6.08
N GLU A 70 -8.42 -5.07 6.63
CA GLU A 70 -8.43 -5.56 8.01
C GLU A 70 -7.63 -6.86 8.20
N SER A 71 -7.66 -7.78 7.24
CA SER A 71 -7.01 -9.09 7.38
C SER A 71 -5.54 -9.08 6.97
N GLU A 72 -5.23 -8.44 5.85
CA GLU A 72 -3.93 -8.50 5.18
C GLU A 72 -3.63 -7.16 4.49
N PRO A 73 -3.41 -6.08 5.27
CA PRO A 73 -3.17 -4.75 4.72
C PRO A 73 -1.93 -4.76 3.83
N CYS A 74 -2.07 -4.20 2.62
CA CYS A 74 -0.96 -4.01 1.68
C CYS A 74 -0.18 -5.29 1.32
N ARG A 75 -0.84 -6.45 1.35
CA ARG A 75 -0.25 -7.74 0.95
C ARG A 75 -0.37 -8.03 -0.55
#